data_AF-A0A7X5TDC2-F1
#
_entry.id   AF-A0A7X5TDC2-F1
#
_cell.length_a   1.000
_cell.length_b   1.000
_cell.length_c   1.000
_cell.angle_alpha   90.00
_cell.angle_beta   90.00
_cell.angle_gamma   90.00
#
_symmetry.space_group_name_H-M   'P 1'
#
loop_
_entity.id
_entity.type
_entity.pdbx_description
1 polymer ?
#
loop_
_entity_poly.entity_id
_entity_poly.type
_entity_poly.pdbx_seq_one_letter_code
_entity_poly.pdbx_strand_id
1 'polypeptide(L)'
;MEDKAAMRTLLKKFLNPRKTPRLIQMEASECGAAALGIILGYYRKYIPLEELRETCNVSRDGINLEDMNRAAVHYGLEVEVFETPLEELKETSLPAILYWDYNHFIVLEEFSDGKVLINDPSMGHRSITWTELSKSYSGLVMECRPGKDFQPTGARDGFVKRIKGKFLPFKSALRYFFWIQLALATLGLSLPVFTQIFIDQFFGEILPTWEWKFLGLFLGVVILSGLLTWIQSIFLNILQVRIAIQLSTEFLYHILRLPLRFFTQRFGSELINRMSLNNQIGEILTSDLILNVLNILLLSSYWVIMLFYNVPITIVAACIATCNLALVWYIGKTRSNSYAKLQQAEAKAVGISFDALEHIETMKGNSNENFFFSRLAKCYT
;
A
#
# COMPACT_ATOMS: atom_id res chain seq x y z
N MET A 1 23.75 -24.87 -31.71
CA MET A 1 24.18 -24.62 -30.30
C MET A 1 24.09 -23.14 -29.92
N GLU A 2 24.22 -22.21 -30.87
CA GLU A 2 24.08 -20.75 -30.64
C GLU A 2 22.71 -20.33 -30.11
N ASP A 3 21.64 -21.00 -30.53
CA ASP A 3 20.27 -20.62 -30.18
C ASP A 3 19.91 -20.85 -28.70
N LYS A 4 20.50 -21.87 -28.06
CA LYS A 4 20.36 -22.11 -26.61
C LYS A 4 21.17 -21.13 -25.77
N ALA A 5 22.28 -20.61 -26.30
CA ALA A 5 23.07 -19.57 -25.65
C ALA A 5 22.36 -18.21 -25.73
N ALA A 6 21.80 -17.87 -26.90
CA ALA A 6 20.97 -16.67 -27.08
C ALA A 6 19.70 -16.71 -26.21
N MET A 7 19.01 -17.86 -26.15
CA MET A 7 17.85 -18.06 -25.28
C MET A 7 18.21 -17.97 -23.79
N ARG A 8 19.38 -18.47 -23.36
CA ARG A 8 19.89 -18.32 -21.98
C ARG A 8 20.25 -16.87 -21.64
N THR A 9 20.79 -16.11 -22.60
CA THR A 9 21.09 -14.69 -22.43
C THR A 9 19.82 -13.84 -22.40
N LEU A 10 18.82 -14.16 -23.24
CA LEU A 10 17.50 -13.56 -23.22
C LEU A 10 16.72 -13.92 -21.95
N LEU A 11 16.79 -15.17 -21.49
CA LEU A 11 16.21 -15.60 -20.21
C LEU A 11 16.92 -14.94 -19.02
N LYS A 12 18.25 -14.77 -19.04
CA LYS A 12 18.97 -13.97 -18.02
C LYS A 12 18.58 -12.49 -18.03
N LYS A 13 18.26 -11.93 -19.20
CA LYS A 13 17.78 -10.55 -19.36
C LYS A 13 16.33 -10.38 -18.88
N PHE A 14 15.47 -11.39 -19.06
CA PHE A 14 14.10 -11.43 -18.53
C PHE A 14 14.02 -11.83 -17.04
N LEU A 15 14.99 -12.61 -16.55
CA LEU A 15 15.15 -13.02 -15.15
C LEU A 15 16.11 -12.10 -14.38
N ASN A 16 16.29 -10.84 -14.81
CA ASN A 16 17.27 -9.93 -14.21
C ASN A 16 16.95 -9.73 -12.70
N PRO A 17 17.73 -10.31 -11.76
CA PRO A 17 17.45 -10.21 -10.33
C PRO A 17 18.13 -8.95 -9.75
N ARG A 18 18.40 -7.95 -10.60
CA ARG A 18 19.13 -6.72 -10.26
C ARG A 18 18.23 -5.58 -9.79
N LYS A 19 17.03 -5.88 -9.29
CA LYS A 19 16.21 -4.87 -8.62
C LYS A 19 16.37 -5.06 -7.14
N THR A 20 16.86 -4.01 -6.48
CA THR A 20 16.94 -3.98 -5.03
C THR A 20 15.53 -4.21 -4.46
N PRO A 21 15.38 -4.82 -3.28
CA PRO A 21 14.07 -5.01 -2.71
C PRO A 21 13.41 -3.66 -2.40
N ARG A 22 12.12 -3.53 -2.74
CA ARG A 22 11.32 -2.40 -2.23
C ARG A 22 11.19 -2.50 -0.71
N LEU A 23 11.67 -1.48 -0.01
CA LEU A 23 11.45 -1.23 1.41
C LEU A 23 11.04 0.24 1.53
N ILE A 24 9.81 0.47 1.98
CA ILE A 24 9.25 1.83 2.11
C ILE A 24 9.46 2.30 3.55
N GLN A 25 9.99 3.50 3.70
CA GLN A 25 10.17 4.15 5.00
C GLN A 25 8.81 4.41 5.66
N MET A 26 8.74 4.21 6.96
CA MET A 26 7.53 4.52 7.72
C MET A 26 7.53 5.98 8.18
N GLU A 27 8.73 6.56 8.37
CA GLU A 27 8.95 7.94 8.79
C GLU A 27 9.93 8.65 7.85
N ALA A 28 9.83 9.99 7.77
CA ALA A 28 10.73 10.79 6.92
C ALA A 28 12.19 10.74 7.40
N SER A 29 12.42 10.64 8.72
CA SER A 29 13.75 10.55 9.32
C SER A 29 14.44 9.19 9.11
N GLU A 30 13.71 8.17 8.64
CA GLU A 30 14.21 6.81 8.46
C GLU A 30 14.80 6.53 7.07
N CYS A 31 14.86 7.52 6.18
CA CYS A 31 15.25 7.33 4.78
C CYS A 31 16.59 6.60 4.61
N GLY A 32 17.61 6.95 5.39
CA GLY A 32 18.91 6.26 5.35
C GLY A 32 18.88 4.84 5.93
N ALA A 33 18.14 4.60 7.01
CA ALA A 33 17.96 3.24 7.55
C ALA A 33 17.23 2.33 6.56
N ALA A 34 16.22 2.87 5.87
CA ALA A 34 15.52 2.17 4.80
C ALA A 34 16.42 1.94 3.58
N ALA A 35 17.22 2.92 3.15
CA ALA A 35 18.19 2.77 2.07
C ALA A 35 19.22 1.66 2.38
N LEU A 36 19.74 1.62 3.61
CA LEU A 36 20.61 0.53 4.05
C LEU A 36 19.90 -0.83 4.05
N GLY A 37 18.63 -0.88 4.50
CA GLY A 37 17.82 -2.09 4.44
C GLY A 37 17.56 -2.60 3.01
N ILE A 38 17.42 -1.69 2.04
CA ILE A 38 17.32 -2.01 0.61
C ILE A 38 18.61 -2.70 0.13
N ILE A 39 19.77 -2.14 0.46
CA ILE A 39 21.08 -2.72 0.12
C ILE A 39 21.30 -4.08 0.79
N LEU A 40 21.02 -4.20 2.10
CA LEU A 40 21.13 -5.47 2.82
C LEU A 40 20.24 -6.54 2.19
N GLY A 41 19.00 -6.18 1.84
CA GLY A 41 18.08 -7.08 1.18
C GLY A 41 18.49 -7.46 -0.25
N TYR A 42 19.23 -6.59 -0.97
CA TYR A 42 19.84 -6.93 -2.25
C TYR A 42 20.86 -8.07 -2.08
N TYR A 43 21.64 -8.03 -0.99
CA TYR A 43 22.55 -9.11 -0.59
C TYR A 43 21.87 -10.25 0.21
N ARG A 44 20.52 -10.32 0.19
CA ARG A 44 19.69 -11.35 0.85
C ARG A 44 19.81 -11.40 2.38
N LYS A 45 20.12 -10.27 3.01
CA LYS A 45 20.01 -10.10 4.46
C LYS A 45 18.78 -9.23 4.77
N TYR A 46 17.74 -9.84 5.30
CA TYR A 46 16.47 -9.18 5.59
C TYR A 46 16.39 -8.82 7.07
N ILE A 47 16.42 -7.53 7.35
CA ILE A 47 16.35 -6.99 8.72
C ILE A 47 15.09 -6.11 8.82
N PRO A 48 14.28 -6.27 9.88
CA PRO A 48 13.14 -5.38 10.13
C PRO A 48 13.59 -3.91 10.19
N LEU A 49 12.76 -3.00 9.66
CA LEU A 49 13.09 -1.57 9.66
C LEU A 49 13.20 -1.02 11.09
N GLU A 50 12.43 -1.58 12.02
CA GLU A 50 12.48 -1.23 13.44
C GLU A 50 13.86 -1.50 14.07
N GLU A 51 14.48 -2.63 13.72
CA GLU A 51 15.84 -2.99 14.18
C GLU A 51 16.91 -2.14 13.50
N LEU A 52 16.77 -1.88 12.19
CA LEU A 52 17.64 -0.98 11.46
C LEU A 52 17.60 0.44 12.04
N ARG A 53 16.43 0.91 12.46
CA ARG A 53 16.27 2.21 13.10
C ARG A 53 17.05 2.33 14.40
N GLU A 54 16.98 1.31 15.24
CA GLU A 54 17.74 1.28 16.50
C GLU A 54 19.24 1.21 16.23
N THR A 55 19.67 0.36 15.30
CA THR A 55 21.08 0.15 14.96
C THR A 55 21.70 1.41 14.34
N CYS A 56 20.95 2.08 13.46
CA CYS A 56 21.32 3.34 12.85
C CYS A 56 21.13 4.57 13.76
N ASN A 57 20.64 4.38 14.99
CA ASN A 57 20.37 5.45 15.96
C ASN A 57 19.55 6.62 15.38
N VAL A 58 18.50 6.32 14.62
CA VAL A 58 17.68 7.35 13.94
C VAL A 58 17.07 8.31 14.96
N SER A 59 17.27 9.60 14.73
CA SER A 59 16.78 10.69 15.57
C SER A 59 15.58 11.41 14.92
N ARG A 60 15.04 12.44 15.60
CA ARG A 60 14.01 13.32 15.02
C ARG A 60 14.52 14.10 13.80
N ASP A 61 15.81 14.45 13.83
CA ASP A 61 16.45 15.25 12.80
C ASP A 61 16.95 14.40 11.61
N GLY A 62 16.79 13.06 11.69
CA GLY A 62 17.21 12.12 10.66
C GLY A 62 18.34 11.20 11.11
N ILE A 63 19.07 10.70 10.11
CA ILE A 63 20.20 9.77 10.25
C ILE A 63 21.45 10.40 9.67
N ASN A 64 22.55 10.31 10.41
CA ASN A 64 23.86 10.75 9.95
C ASN A 64 24.56 9.64 9.18
N LEU A 65 25.37 10.03 8.20
CA LEU A 65 26.12 9.08 7.36
C LEU A 65 27.08 8.21 8.19
N GLU A 66 27.68 8.76 9.25
CA GLU A 66 28.56 8.03 10.16
C GLU A 66 27.82 6.90 10.89
N ASP A 67 26.60 7.18 11.37
CA ASP A 67 25.77 6.17 12.04
C ASP A 67 25.32 5.10 11.06
N MET A 68 25.00 5.49 9.82
CA MET A 68 24.67 4.56 8.74
C MET A 68 25.85 3.66 8.37
N ASN A 69 27.06 4.22 8.28
CA ASN A 69 28.29 3.47 8.05
C ASN A 69 28.55 2.46 9.18
N ARG A 70 28.46 2.92 10.44
CA ARG A 70 28.64 2.04 11.62
C ARG A 70 27.63 0.90 11.63
N ALA A 71 26.38 1.16 11.28
CA ALA A 71 25.34 0.12 11.16
C ALA A 71 25.61 -0.85 10.00
N ALA A 72 26.05 -0.36 8.84
CA ALA A 72 26.39 -1.20 7.70
C ALA A 72 27.55 -2.17 8.03
N VAL A 73 28.60 -1.66 8.68
CA VAL A 73 29.74 -2.46 9.16
C VAL A 73 29.29 -3.47 10.22
N HIS A 74 28.41 -3.09 11.15
CA HIS A 74 27.83 -4.00 12.14
C HIS A 74 27.15 -5.21 11.49
N TYR A 75 26.51 -5.02 10.33
CA TYR A 75 25.89 -6.11 9.58
C TYR A 75 26.83 -6.87 8.63
N GLY A 76 28.13 -6.57 8.66
CA GLY A 76 29.17 -7.25 7.89
C GLY A 76 29.39 -6.67 6.48
N LEU A 77 28.89 -5.48 6.18
CA LEU A 77 29.20 -4.80 4.91
C LEU A 77 30.55 -4.07 5.01
N GLU A 78 31.32 -4.12 3.94
CA GLU A 78 32.41 -3.19 3.67
C GLU A 78 31.82 -1.95 2.98
N VAL A 79 32.11 -0.78 3.53
CA VAL A 79 31.52 0.49 3.09
C VAL A 79 32.62 1.44 2.65
N GLU A 80 32.40 2.08 1.51
CA GLU A 80 33.24 3.16 1.03
C GLU A 80 32.36 4.38 0.78
N VAL A 81 32.73 5.51 1.39
CA VAL A 81 32.02 6.78 1.23
C VAL A 81 32.97 7.76 0.58
N PHE A 82 32.52 8.39 -0.49
CA PHE A 82 33.31 9.38 -1.21
C PHE A 82 32.42 10.44 -1.86
N GLU A 83 33.02 11.59 -2.15
CA GLU A 83 32.39 12.63 -2.96
C GLU A 83 32.83 12.44 -4.42
N THR A 84 31.86 12.41 -5.33
CA THR A 84 32.12 12.18 -6.76
C THR A 84 31.25 13.11 -7.61
N PRO A 85 31.82 13.78 -8.62
CA PRO A 85 31.04 14.59 -9.55
C PRO A 85 30.07 13.73 -10.38
N LEU A 86 29.01 14.34 -10.88
CA LEU A 86 27.91 13.62 -11.55
C LEU A 86 28.39 12.78 -12.76
N GLU A 87 29.42 13.25 -13.45
CA GLU A 87 30.00 12.62 -14.64
C GLU A 87 30.63 11.26 -14.32
N GLU A 88 31.31 11.17 -13.17
CA GLU A 88 32.02 9.98 -12.69
C GLU A 88 31.09 9.00 -11.95
N LEU A 89 29.85 9.42 -11.65
CA LEU A 89 28.86 8.56 -10.98
C LEU A 89 28.59 7.24 -11.74
N LYS A 90 28.78 7.23 -13.06
CA LYS A 90 28.62 6.02 -13.90
C LYS A 90 29.68 4.95 -13.64
N GLU A 91 30.79 5.30 -13.03
CA GLU A 91 31.91 4.40 -12.73
C GLU A 91 31.76 3.72 -11.36
N THR A 92 30.81 4.19 -10.54
CA THR A 92 30.53 3.64 -9.20
C THR A 92 29.97 2.22 -9.26
N SER A 93 30.24 1.44 -8.21
CA SER A 93 29.68 0.10 -8.08
C SER A 93 28.21 0.15 -7.64
N LEU A 94 27.36 -0.54 -8.38
CA LEU A 94 25.91 -0.56 -8.15
C LEU A 94 25.48 -1.85 -7.43
N PRO A 95 24.47 -1.79 -6.53
CA PRO A 95 23.73 -0.61 -6.11
C PRO A 95 24.48 0.25 -5.08
N ALA A 96 24.32 1.57 -5.16
CA ALA A 96 24.94 2.54 -4.25
C ALA A 96 23.89 3.44 -3.57
N ILE A 97 24.18 3.95 -2.39
CA ILE A 97 23.33 4.95 -1.71
C ILE A 97 23.81 6.34 -2.12
N LEU A 98 22.89 7.21 -2.55
CA LEU A 98 23.16 8.60 -2.90
C LEU A 98 22.51 9.54 -1.89
N TYR A 99 23.21 10.63 -1.60
CA TYR A 99 22.61 11.77 -0.92
C TYR A 99 21.89 12.68 -1.91
N TRP A 100 20.63 12.98 -1.62
CA TRP A 100 19.66 13.59 -2.52
C TRP A 100 19.03 14.84 -1.89
N ASP A 101 18.97 15.93 -2.67
CA ASP A 101 18.42 17.25 -2.29
C ASP A 101 18.90 17.77 -0.91
N TYR A 102 20.10 17.34 -0.49
CA TYR A 102 20.70 17.64 0.81
C TYR A 102 19.84 17.28 2.04
N ASN A 103 18.88 16.36 1.90
CA ASN A 103 17.99 15.99 3.00
C ASN A 103 17.45 14.56 2.93
N HIS A 104 17.81 13.77 1.91
CA HIS A 104 17.22 12.47 1.66
C HIS A 104 18.25 11.46 1.16
N PHE A 105 18.06 10.18 1.48
CA PHE A 105 18.91 9.09 0.97
C PHE A 105 18.11 8.21 0.02
N ILE A 106 18.67 7.92 -1.15
CA ILE A 106 18.08 7.03 -2.14
C ILE A 106 19.07 5.95 -2.59
N VAL A 107 18.57 4.87 -3.16
CA VAL A 107 19.42 3.81 -3.73
C VAL A 107 19.46 3.92 -5.24
N LEU A 108 20.65 4.03 -5.81
CA LEU A 108 20.91 3.97 -7.24
C LEU A 108 21.00 2.50 -7.69
N GLU A 109 20.16 2.10 -8.65
CA GLU A 109 20.07 0.71 -9.10
C GLU A 109 20.82 0.47 -10.42
N GLU A 110 20.55 1.30 -11.43
CA GLU A 110 21.05 1.07 -12.79
C GLU A 110 20.97 2.34 -13.65
N PHE A 111 21.93 2.49 -14.58
CA PHE A 111 21.86 3.43 -15.69
C PHE A 111 21.36 2.71 -16.95
N SER A 112 20.25 3.15 -17.55
CA SER A 112 19.62 2.50 -18.71
C SER A 112 19.22 3.52 -19.77
N ASP A 113 19.84 3.49 -20.95
CA ASP A 113 19.52 4.25 -22.18
C ASP A 113 18.81 5.61 -21.94
N GLY A 114 19.55 6.56 -21.35
CA GLY A 114 19.10 7.94 -21.10
C GLY A 114 18.23 8.14 -19.85
N LYS A 115 17.97 7.08 -19.09
CA LYS A 115 17.26 7.12 -17.81
C LYS A 115 18.09 6.50 -16.68
N VAL A 116 17.81 6.94 -15.47
CA VAL A 116 18.43 6.43 -14.25
C VAL A 116 17.36 5.73 -13.43
N LEU A 117 17.63 4.48 -13.04
CA LEU A 117 16.76 3.70 -12.17
C LEU A 117 17.23 3.87 -10.74
N ILE A 118 16.29 4.32 -9.90
CA ILE A 118 16.52 4.52 -8.47
C ILE A 118 15.44 3.78 -7.67
N ASN A 119 15.78 3.36 -6.47
CA ASN A 119 14.83 2.89 -5.46
C ASN A 119 14.83 3.89 -4.31
N ASP A 120 13.79 4.70 -4.28
CA ASP A 120 13.59 5.76 -3.29
C ASP A 120 12.86 5.18 -2.07
N PRO A 121 13.41 5.21 -0.85
CA PRO A 121 12.73 4.72 0.34
C PRO A 121 11.33 5.32 0.56
N SER A 122 11.04 6.51 0.04
CA SER A 122 9.72 7.14 0.18
C SER A 122 8.69 6.65 -0.86
N MET A 123 9.12 6.22 -2.05
CA MET A 123 8.23 5.95 -3.18
C MET A 123 8.39 4.54 -3.78
N GLY A 124 9.56 3.94 -3.62
CA GLY A 124 10.01 2.70 -4.25
C GLY A 124 10.72 2.96 -5.58
N HIS A 125 10.68 1.99 -6.48
CA HIS A 125 11.35 2.05 -7.78
C HIS A 125 10.82 3.18 -8.66
N ARG A 126 11.72 4.06 -9.10
CA ARG A 126 11.45 5.16 -10.02
C ARG A 126 12.47 5.18 -11.14
N SER A 127 12.03 5.67 -12.29
CA SER A 127 12.92 6.00 -13.40
C SER A 127 12.90 7.52 -13.55
N ILE A 128 14.08 8.13 -13.46
CA ILE A 128 14.27 9.57 -13.55
C ILE A 128 15.13 9.92 -14.77
N THR A 129 15.02 11.16 -15.24
CA THR A 129 15.88 11.67 -16.31
C THR A 129 17.23 12.10 -15.75
N TRP A 130 18.25 12.14 -16.60
CA TRP A 130 19.56 12.68 -16.23
C TRP A 130 19.47 14.12 -15.69
N THR A 131 18.56 14.92 -16.24
CA THR A 131 18.30 16.30 -15.82
C THR A 131 17.65 16.41 -14.43
N GLU A 132 16.90 15.41 -14.00
CA GLU A 132 16.34 15.35 -12.64
C GLU A 132 17.46 14.94 -11.67
N LEU A 133 18.24 13.92 -12.01
CA LEU A 133 19.41 13.50 -11.22
C LEU A 133 20.39 14.66 -11.03
N SER A 134 20.73 15.40 -12.08
CA SER A 134 21.72 16.49 -12.01
C SER A 134 21.30 17.64 -11.10
N LYS A 135 19.99 17.87 -10.93
CA LYS A 135 19.47 18.94 -10.07
C LYS A 135 19.47 18.57 -8.60
N SER A 136 19.28 17.29 -8.31
CA SER A 136 19.03 16.80 -6.96
C SER A 136 20.19 16.01 -6.36
N TYR A 137 21.16 15.59 -7.16
CA TYR A 137 22.34 14.91 -6.67
C TYR A 137 23.24 15.85 -5.86
N SER A 138 23.53 15.49 -4.62
CA SER A 138 24.31 16.31 -3.69
C SER A 138 25.82 16.03 -3.72
N GLY A 139 26.30 15.07 -4.51
CA GLY A 139 27.74 14.78 -4.66
C GLY A 139 28.28 13.64 -3.79
N LEU A 140 27.50 13.15 -2.82
CA LEU A 140 27.95 12.13 -1.86
C LEU A 140 27.40 10.75 -2.21
N VAL A 141 28.29 9.76 -2.28
CA VAL A 141 28.00 8.36 -2.60
C VAL A 141 28.50 7.45 -1.50
N MET A 142 27.69 6.45 -1.15
CA MET A 142 28.07 5.37 -0.25
C MET A 142 27.92 4.03 -0.98
N GLU A 143 29.06 3.42 -1.29
CA GLU A 143 29.13 2.08 -1.84
C GLU A 143 29.14 1.04 -0.71
N CYS A 144 28.45 -0.08 -0.93
CA CYS A 144 28.32 -1.15 0.04
C CYS A 144 28.58 -2.49 -0.63
N ARG A 145 29.55 -3.24 -0.12
CA ARG A 145 29.90 -4.59 -0.60
C ARG A 145 29.86 -5.58 0.57
N PRO A 146 29.50 -6.84 0.34
CA PRO A 146 29.53 -7.85 1.39
C PRO A 146 30.98 -8.12 1.79
N GLY A 147 31.32 -7.88 3.06
CA GLY A 147 32.62 -8.22 3.62
C GLY A 147 32.74 -9.70 3.95
N LYS A 148 33.90 -10.10 4.50
CA LYS A 148 34.20 -11.51 4.84
C LYS A 148 33.22 -12.11 5.86
N ASP A 149 32.71 -11.30 6.78
CA ASP A 149 31.80 -11.72 7.84
C ASP A 149 30.31 -11.60 7.45
N PHE A 150 30.01 -11.21 6.20
CA PHE A 150 28.64 -11.05 5.74
C PHE A 150 27.92 -12.39 5.57
N GLN A 151 26.85 -12.60 6.33
CA GLN A 151 26.00 -13.79 6.23
C GLN A 151 24.57 -13.43 5.78
N PRO A 152 24.11 -13.93 4.62
CA PRO A 152 22.71 -13.81 4.20
C PRO A 152 21.79 -14.45 5.25
N THR A 153 20.95 -13.64 5.89
CA THR A 153 20.10 -14.06 7.01
C THR A 153 18.73 -13.40 6.93
N GLY A 154 17.70 -14.08 7.45
CA GLY A 154 16.33 -13.58 7.47
C GLY A 154 15.52 -14.03 6.25
N ALA A 155 14.20 -14.03 6.42
CA ALA A 155 13.24 -14.31 5.36
C ALA A 155 12.17 -13.22 5.37
N ARG A 156 11.72 -12.81 4.18
CA ARG A 156 10.48 -12.04 4.07
C ARG A 156 9.33 -12.94 4.51
N ASP A 157 8.85 -12.77 5.74
CA ASP A 157 7.62 -13.40 6.17
C ASP A 157 6.50 -12.97 5.21
N GLY A 158 5.84 -13.96 4.58
CA GLY A 158 4.77 -13.69 3.63
C GLY A 158 3.63 -12.94 4.30
N PHE A 159 3.14 -11.88 3.65
CA PHE A 159 1.98 -11.07 4.05
C PHE A 159 0.81 -11.94 4.55
N VAL A 160 0.55 -13.05 3.86
CA VAL A 160 -0.50 -14.03 4.19
C VAL A 160 -0.30 -14.67 5.58
N LYS A 161 0.95 -15.01 5.95
CA LYS A 161 1.27 -15.62 7.25
C LYS A 161 1.08 -14.63 8.40
N ARG A 162 1.46 -13.36 8.19
CA ARG A 162 1.30 -12.26 9.16
C ARG A 162 -0.18 -11.89 9.40
N ILE A 163 -1.02 -12.06 8.38
CA ILE A 163 -2.45 -11.74 8.45
C ILE A 163 -3.31 -12.90 8.95
N LYS A 164 -2.93 -14.15 8.65
CA LYS A 164 -3.68 -15.34 9.08
C LYS A 164 -3.88 -15.41 10.60
N GLY A 165 -2.91 -14.91 11.38
CA GLY A 165 -3.02 -14.81 12.84
C GLY A 165 -4.09 -13.80 13.31
N LYS A 166 -4.31 -12.72 12.55
CA LYS A 166 -5.28 -11.66 12.89
C LYS A 166 -6.73 -12.00 12.50
N PHE A 167 -6.95 -13.00 11.63
CA PHE A 167 -8.30 -13.44 11.21
C PHE A 167 -8.98 -14.46 12.14
N LEU A 168 -8.22 -15.07 13.06
CA LEU A 168 -8.72 -16.07 14.00
C LEU A 168 -9.89 -15.60 14.89
N PRO A 169 -9.99 -14.33 15.33
CA PRO A 169 -11.11 -13.85 16.16
C PRO A 169 -12.44 -13.75 15.42
N PHE A 170 -12.45 -13.72 14.08
CA PHE A 170 -13.65 -13.39 13.28
C PHE A 170 -14.40 -14.60 12.72
N LYS A 171 -14.00 -15.83 13.07
CA LYS A 171 -14.59 -17.05 12.51
C LYS A 171 -16.10 -17.19 12.77
N SER A 172 -16.59 -16.72 13.92
CA SER A 172 -18.02 -16.75 14.25
C SER A 172 -18.81 -15.73 13.42
N ALA A 173 -18.29 -14.51 13.28
CA ALA A 173 -18.87 -13.47 12.44
C ALA A 173 -18.91 -13.88 10.96
N LEU A 174 -17.83 -14.48 10.45
CA LEU A 174 -17.76 -14.94 9.06
C LEU A 174 -18.85 -15.99 8.75
N ARG A 175 -19.15 -16.88 9.69
CA ARG A 175 -20.22 -17.87 9.54
C ARG A 175 -21.61 -17.23 9.46
N TYR A 176 -21.87 -16.23 10.30
CA TYR A 176 -23.13 -15.48 10.29
C TYR A 176 -23.30 -14.74 8.95
N PHE A 177 -22.27 -14.04 8.51
CA PHE A 177 -22.29 -13.32 7.24
C PHE A 177 -22.41 -14.22 6.02
N PHE A 178 -21.82 -15.42 6.06
CA PHE A 178 -21.98 -16.39 4.99
C PHE A 178 -23.45 -16.76 4.76
N TRP A 179 -24.20 -17.06 5.83
CA TRP A 179 -25.62 -17.42 5.71
C TRP A 179 -26.51 -16.26 5.26
N ILE A 180 -26.26 -15.06 5.78
CA ILE A 180 -26.97 -13.86 5.32
C ILE A 180 -26.68 -13.60 3.84
N GLN A 181 -25.42 -13.72 3.42
CA GLN A 181 -25.06 -13.50 2.02
C GLN A 181 -25.68 -14.55 1.11
N LEU A 182 -25.72 -15.81 1.54
CA LEU A 182 -26.36 -16.87 0.78
C LEU A 182 -27.86 -16.57 0.59
N ALA A 183 -28.55 -16.12 1.66
CA ALA A 183 -29.94 -15.69 1.58
C ALA A 183 -30.11 -14.50 0.63
N LEU A 184 -29.29 -13.45 0.77
CA LEU A 184 -29.31 -12.29 -0.13
C LEU A 184 -29.00 -12.64 -1.58
N ALA A 185 -28.07 -13.56 -1.82
CA ALA A 185 -27.76 -14.05 -3.16
C ALA A 185 -28.97 -14.74 -3.79
N THR A 186 -29.65 -15.61 -3.04
CA THR A 186 -30.85 -16.31 -3.52
C THR A 186 -32.00 -15.34 -3.83
N LEU A 187 -32.21 -14.32 -2.99
CA LEU A 187 -33.21 -13.30 -3.24
C LEU A 187 -32.82 -12.38 -4.39
N GLY A 188 -31.54 -12.00 -4.51
CA GLY A 188 -31.02 -11.20 -5.63
C GLY A 188 -31.20 -11.90 -6.97
N LEU A 189 -31.02 -13.23 -7.00
CA LEU A 189 -31.26 -14.07 -8.18
C LEU A 189 -32.73 -14.24 -8.54
N SER A 190 -33.62 -14.11 -7.56
CA SER A 190 -35.05 -14.17 -7.83
C SER A 190 -35.53 -12.99 -8.69
N LEU A 191 -34.86 -11.83 -8.61
CA LEU A 191 -35.26 -10.62 -9.35
C LEU A 191 -35.26 -10.82 -10.88
N PRO A 192 -34.20 -11.34 -11.53
CA PRO A 192 -34.25 -11.73 -12.95
C PRO A 192 -35.38 -12.69 -13.30
N VAL A 193 -35.68 -13.66 -12.42
CA VAL A 193 -36.77 -14.63 -12.63
C VAL A 193 -38.13 -13.94 -12.57
N PHE A 194 -38.34 -13.03 -11.61
CA PHE A 194 -39.54 -12.19 -11.55
C PHE A 194 -39.70 -11.35 -12.82
N THR A 195 -38.61 -10.73 -13.30
CA THR A 195 -38.63 -9.96 -14.55
C THR A 195 -38.99 -10.83 -15.75
N GLN A 196 -38.45 -12.05 -15.84
CA GLN A 196 -38.78 -12.99 -16.90
C GLN A 196 -40.26 -13.36 -16.89
N ILE A 197 -40.79 -13.77 -15.73
CA ILE A 197 -42.22 -14.13 -15.56
C ILE A 197 -43.11 -12.93 -15.89
N PHE A 198 -42.72 -11.73 -15.44
CA PHE A 198 -43.45 -10.50 -15.73
C PHE A 198 -43.54 -10.24 -17.25
N ILE A 199 -42.41 -10.30 -17.96
CA ILE A 199 -42.39 -10.10 -19.41
C ILE A 199 -43.19 -11.18 -20.13
N ASP A 200 -42.95 -12.46 -19.82
CA ASP A 200 -43.53 -13.57 -20.58
C ASP A 200 -45.04 -13.72 -20.37
N GLN A 201 -45.57 -13.34 -19.20
CA GLN A 201 -46.95 -13.63 -18.82
C GLN A 201 -47.85 -12.40 -18.69
N PHE A 202 -47.30 -11.20 -18.50
CA PHE A 202 -48.10 -9.97 -18.35
C PHE A 202 -48.11 -9.08 -19.60
N PHE A 203 -47.24 -9.32 -20.58
CA PHE A 203 -47.27 -8.58 -21.86
C PHE A 203 -48.24 -9.18 -22.91
N GLY A 204 -49.03 -10.21 -22.57
CA GLY A 204 -50.08 -10.76 -23.44
C GLY A 204 -51.40 -9.96 -23.38
N GLU A 205 -52.33 -10.23 -24.29
CA GLU A 205 -53.64 -9.54 -24.37
C GLU A 205 -54.59 -9.84 -23.17
N ILE A 206 -54.34 -10.91 -22.41
CA ILE A 206 -55.17 -11.33 -21.28
C ILE A 206 -54.29 -11.44 -20.03
N LEU A 207 -54.59 -10.64 -19.01
CA LEU A 207 -53.89 -10.67 -17.73
C LEU A 207 -54.18 -11.99 -16.98
N PRO A 208 -53.18 -12.62 -16.36
CA PRO A 208 -53.39 -13.81 -15.54
C PRO A 208 -54.17 -13.46 -14.25
N THR A 209 -55.11 -14.31 -13.86
CA THR A 209 -55.96 -14.14 -12.66
C THR A 209 -55.22 -14.06 -11.30
N TRP A 210 -53.89 -14.22 -11.30
CA TRP A 210 -53.02 -14.23 -10.12
C TRP A 210 -52.05 -13.03 -10.06
N GLU A 211 -52.29 -11.99 -10.86
CA GLU A 211 -51.54 -10.72 -10.88
C GLU A 211 -51.26 -10.12 -9.49
N TRP A 212 -52.27 -10.01 -8.62
CA TRP A 212 -52.12 -9.45 -7.28
C TRP A 212 -51.29 -10.36 -6.35
N LYS A 213 -51.36 -11.68 -6.56
CA LYS A 213 -50.54 -12.65 -5.81
C LYS A 213 -49.08 -12.55 -6.24
N PHE A 214 -48.82 -12.39 -7.53
CA PHE A 214 -47.48 -12.15 -8.07
C PHE A 214 -46.88 -10.85 -7.51
N LEU A 215 -47.64 -9.74 -7.57
CA LEU A 215 -47.19 -8.45 -7.06
C LEU A 215 -46.93 -8.51 -5.56
N GLY A 216 -47.80 -9.16 -4.79
CA GLY A 216 -47.60 -9.37 -3.34
C GLY A 216 -46.35 -10.18 -3.03
N LEU A 217 -46.08 -11.26 -3.77
CA LEU A 217 -44.87 -12.07 -3.62
C LEU A 217 -43.62 -11.26 -3.98
N PHE A 218 -43.64 -10.55 -5.10
CA PHE A 218 -42.53 -9.69 -5.53
C PHE A 218 -42.21 -8.62 -4.49
N LEU A 219 -43.23 -7.90 -4.01
CA LEU A 219 -43.06 -6.90 -2.96
C LEU A 219 -42.52 -7.54 -1.67
N GLY A 220 -43.02 -8.72 -1.30
CA GLY A 220 -42.52 -9.47 -0.15
C GLY A 220 -41.05 -9.82 -0.26
N VAL A 221 -40.59 -10.25 -1.44
CA VAL A 221 -39.18 -10.54 -1.72
C VAL A 221 -38.32 -9.28 -1.66
N VAL A 222 -38.78 -8.16 -2.22
CA VAL A 222 -38.06 -6.88 -2.18
C VAL A 222 -37.93 -6.37 -0.74
N ILE A 223 -39.03 -6.40 0.03
CA ILE A 223 -39.03 -6.01 1.44
C ILE A 223 -38.10 -6.92 2.25
N LEU A 224 -38.19 -8.24 2.07
CA LEU A 224 -37.33 -9.19 2.76
C LEU A 224 -35.85 -8.97 2.42
N SER A 225 -35.53 -8.71 1.16
CA SER A 225 -34.17 -8.38 0.72
C SER A 225 -33.67 -7.09 1.37
N GLY A 226 -34.52 -6.06 1.44
CA GLY A 226 -34.20 -4.79 2.11
C GLY A 226 -33.96 -4.97 3.60
N LEU A 227 -34.81 -5.76 4.29
CA LEU A 227 -34.66 -6.08 5.71
C LEU A 227 -33.38 -6.86 5.99
N LEU A 228 -33.07 -7.90 5.19
CA LEU A 228 -31.84 -8.67 5.34
C LEU A 228 -30.60 -7.81 5.08
N THR A 229 -30.63 -6.93 4.08
CA THR A 229 -29.54 -5.99 3.78
C THR A 229 -29.35 -5.00 4.93
N TRP A 230 -30.45 -4.51 5.52
CA TRP A 230 -30.40 -3.60 6.67
C TRP A 230 -29.82 -4.29 7.91
N ILE A 231 -30.27 -5.51 8.22
CA ILE A 231 -29.70 -6.35 9.29
C ILE A 231 -28.20 -6.56 9.03
N GLN A 232 -27.82 -6.98 7.83
CA GLN A 232 -26.41 -7.17 7.47
C GLN A 232 -25.58 -5.91 7.74
N SER A 233 -26.10 -4.74 7.33
CA SER A 233 -25.43 -3.45 7.49
C SER A 233 -25.25 -3.07 8.96
N ILE A 234 -26.27 -3.27 9.80
CA ILE A 234 -26.17 -3.03 11.25
C ILE A 234 -25.09 -3.92 11.87
N PHE A 235 -25.07 -5.22 11.56
CA PHE A 235 -24.09 -6.15 12.11
C PHE A 235 -22.67 -5.85 11.64
N LEU A 236 -22.48 -5.45 10.38
CA LEU A 236 -21.18 -5.01 9.87
C LEU A 236 -20.69 -3.76 10.58
N ASN A 237 -21.57 -2.78 10.77
CA ASN A 237 -21.23 -1.53 11.44
C ASN A 237 -20.84 -1.78 12.91
N ILE A 238 -21.61 -2.59 13.65
CA ILE A 238 -21.28 -2.97 15.03
C ILE A 238 -19.93 -3.68 15.10
N LEU A 239 -19.65 -4.58 14.15
CA LEU A 239 -18.38 -5.30 14.10
C LEU A 239 -17.20 -4.34 13.83
N GLN A 240 -17.37 -3.42 12.88
CA GLN A 240 -16.38 -2.39 12.55
C GLN A 240 -16.04 -1.54 13.78
N VAL A 241 -17.06 -1.02 14.47
CA VAL A 241 -16.88 -0.19 15.68
C VAL A 241 -16.18 -0.96 16.78
N ARG A 242 -16.57 -2.21 17.05
CA ARG A 242 -15.95 -3.04 18.09
C ARG A 242 -14.46 -3.25 17.83
N ILE A 243 -14.08 -3.53 16.58
CA ILE A 243 -12.68 -3.77 16.20
C ILE A 243 -11.88 -2.48 16.25
N ALA A 244 -12.43 -1.38 15.76
CA ALA A 244 -11.78 -0.07 15.83
C ALA A 244 -11.46 0.31 17.29
N ILE A 245 -12.41 0.11 18.22
CA ILE A 245 -12.21 0.36 19.65
C ILE A 245 -11.13 -0.57 20.23
N GLN A 246 -11.17 -1.87 19.90
CA GLN A 246 -10.17 -2.82 20.40
C GLN A 246 -8.76 -2.46 19.93
N LEU A 247 -8.57 -2.23 18.63
CA LEU A 247 -7.26 -1.88 18.06
C LEU A 247 -6.74 -0.53 18.59
N SER A 248 -7.63 0.47 18.69
CA SER A 248 -7.29 1.76 19.30
C SER A 248 -6.85 1.60 20.77
N THR A 249 -7.55 0.77 21.54
CA THR A 249 -7.24 0.54 22.96
C THR A 249 -5.93 -0.21 23.15
N GLU A 250 -5.69 -1.29 22.39
CA GLU A 250 -4.43 -2.03 22.44
C GLU A 250 -3.24 -1.16 22.05
N PHE A 251 -3.39 -0.34 21.00
CA PHE A 251 -2.38 0.60 20.56
C PHE A 251 -2.07 1.65 21.63
N LEU A 252 -3.11 2.29 22.19
CA LEU A 252 -2.94 3.30 23.22
C LEU A 252 -2.29 2.72 24.48
N TYR A 253 -2.75 1.54 24.92
CA TYR A 253 -2.19 0.83 26.07
C TYR A 253 -0.70 0.47 25.86
N HIS A 254 -0.33 0.05 24.64
CA HIS A 254 1.05 -0.24 24.30
C HIS A 254 1.91 1.02 24.30
N ILE A 255 1.48 2.09 23.61
CA ILE A 255 2.23 3.35 23.54
C ILE A 255 2.54 3.91 24.92
N LEU A 256 1.56 3.94 25.81
CA LEU A 256 1.72 4.50 27.15
C LEU A 256 2.75 3.75 28.02
N ARG A 257 3.17 2.54 27.63
CA ARG A 257 4.17 1.72 28.33
C ARG A 257 5.57 1.80 27.72
N LEU A 258 5.74 2.52 26.61
CA LEU A 258 7.03 2.64 25.95
C LEU A 258 7.98 3.55 26.73
N PRO A 259 9.30 3.31 26.66
CA PRO A 259 10.29 4.12 27.38
C PRO A 259 10.33 5.55 26.85
N LEU A 260 10.75 6.52 27.69
CA LEU A 260 10.81 7.94 27.32
C LEU A 260 11.58 8.21 26.02
N ARG A 261 12.65 7.44 25.76
CA ARG A 261 13.46 7.53 24.53
C ARG A 261 12.62 7.37 23.25
N PHE A 262 11.57 6.55 23.28
CA PHE A 262 10.66 6.39 22.16
C PHE A 262 9.94 7.70 21.80
N PHE A 263 9.50 8.44 22.82
CA PHE A 263 8.77 9.71 22.64
C PHE A 263 9.69 10.85 22.23
N THR A 264 10.92 10.89 22.73
CA THR A 264 11.91 11.91 22.34
C THR A 264 12.39 11.76 20.89
N GLN A 265 12.16 10.60 20.26
CA GLN A 265 12.55 10.32 18.87
C GLN A 265 11.42 10.50 17.84
N ARG A 266 10.16 10.71 18.27
CA ARG A 266 8.99 10.80 17.36
C ARG A 266 8.20 12.07 17.59
N PHE A 267 7.54 12.55 16.54
CA PHE A 267 6.60 13.68 16.61
C PHE A 267 5.23 13.20 17.11
N GLY A 268 4.55 14.01 17.93
CA GLY A 268 3.22 13.67 18.46
C GLY A 268 2.17 13.50 17.36
N SER A 269 2.22 14.32 16.31
CA SER A 269 1.37 14.24 15.12
C SER A 269 1.51 12.91 14.38
N GLU A 270 2.70 12.29 14.42
CA GLU A 270 2.96 11.01 13.79
C GLU A 270 2.32 9.84 14.56
N LEU A 271 2.33 9.90 15.90
CA LEU A 271 1.66 8.92 16.74
C LEU A 271 0.14 8.95 16.53
N ILE A 272 -0.43 10.15 16.37
CA ILE A 272 -1.85 10.34 16.02
C ILE A 272 -2.14 9.76 14.63
N ASN A 273 -1.27 10.01 13.65
CA ASN A 273 -1.43 9.44 12.32
C ASN A 273 -1.35 7.90 12.34
N ARG A 274 -0.43 7.31 13.13
CA ARG A 274 -0.34 5.86 13.32
C ARG A 274 -1.59 5.26 13.98
N MET A 275 -2.20 5.98 14.92
CA MET A 275 -3.48 5.58 15.50
C MET A 275 -4.59 5.55 14.44
N SER A 276 -4.66 6.58 13.59
CA SER A 276 -5.59 6.65 12.46
C SER A 276 -5.35 5.52 11.44
N LEU A 277 -4.10 5.26 11.09
CA LEU A 277 -3.71 4.15 10.20
C LEU A 277 -4.08 2.80 10.80
N ASN A 278 -3.94 2.60 12.11
CA ASN A 278 -4.36 1.37 12.76
C ASN A 278 -5.89 1.19 12.73
N ASN A 279 -6.64 2.28 12.86
CA ASN A 279 -8.09 2.27 12.66
C ASN A 279 -8.47 1.91 11.21
N GLN A 280 -7.82 2.52 10.21
CA GLN A 280 -8.01 2.18 8.80
C GLN A 280 -7.66 0.72 8.49
N ILE A 281 -6.57 0.19 9.08
CA ILE A 281 -6.22 -1.23 8.96
C ILE A 281 -7.33 -2.11 9.55
N GLY A 282 -7.92 -1.71 10.67
CA GLY A 282 -9.10 -2.35 11.24
C GLY A 282 -10.30 -2.37 10.29
N GLU A 283 -10.56 -1.27 9.61
CA GLU A 283 -11.63 -1.15 8.60
C GLU A 283 -11.40 -2.07 7.40
N ILE A 284 -10.19 -2.01 6.82
CA ILE A 284 -9.81 -2.84 5.66
C ILE A 284 -9.87 -4.33 6.04
N LEU A 285 -9.32 -4.71 7.20
CA LEU A 285 -9.28 -6.12 7.62
C LEU A 285 -10.66 -6.71 7.89
N THR A 286 -11.66 -5.86 8.15
CA THR A 286 -12.97 -6.29 8.58
C THR A 286 -14.01 -6.06 7.50
N SER A 287 -14.45 -4.82 7.31
CA SER A 287 -15.62 -4.50 6.50
C SER A 287 -15.34 -4.81 5.04
N ASP A 288 -14.19 -4.35 4.52
CA ASP A 288 -13.86 -4.53 3.11
C ASP A 288 -13.51 -5.98 2.80
N LEU A 289 -12.68 -6.65 3.61
CA LEU A 289 -12.31 -8.04 3.33
C LEU A 289 -13.49 -9.00 3.50
N ILE A 290 -14.32 -8.86 4.53
CA ILE A 290 -15.51 -9.71 4.70
C ILE A 290 -16.47 -9.47 3.54
N LEU A 291 -16.82 -8.22 3.23
CA LEU A 291 -17.72 -7.89 2.12
C LEU A 291 -17.17 -8.37 0.78
N ASN A 292 -15.87 -8.21 0.53
CA ASN A 292 -15.26 -8.65 -0.73
C ASN A 292 -15.28 -10.17 -0.88
N VAL A 293 -15.03 -10.94 0.19
CA VAL A 293 -15.16 -12.41 0.16
C VAL A 293 -16.60 -12.82 -0.14
N LEU A 294 -17.57 -12.17 0.49
CA LEU A 294 -19.00 -12.39 0.24
C LEU A 294 -19.42 -12.00 -1.18
N ASN A 295 -18.90 -10.89 -1.71
CA ASN A 295 -19.15 -10.43 -3.07
C ASN A 295 -18.52 -11.36 -4.11
N ILE A 296 -17.35 -11.94 -3.84
CA ILE A 296 -16.75 -12.96 -4.69
C ILE A 296 -17.64 -14.20 -4.73
N LEU A 297 -18.20 -14.63 -3.59
CA LEU A 297 -19.16 -15.73 -3.53
C LEU A 297 -20.41 -15.41 -4.36
N LEU A 298 -20.99 -14.21 -4.20
CA LEU A 298 -22.16 -13.76 -4.97
C LEU A 298 -21.86 -13.73 -6.48
N LEU A 299 -20.74 -13.12 -6.87
CA LEU A 299 -20.29 -13.05 -8.25
C LEU A 299 -20.12 -14.46 -8.84
N SER A 300 -19.56 -15.41 -8.07
CA SER A 300 -19.44 -16.79 -8.50
C SER A 300 -20.79 -17.46 -8.76
N SER A 301 -21.80 -17.18 -7.93
CA SER A 301 -23.16 -17.70 -8.13
C SER A 301 -23.81 -17.14 -9.40
N TYR A 302 -23.57 -15.86 -9.72
CA TYR A 302 -24.07 -15.22 -10.94
C TYR A 302 -23.41 -15.81 -12.20
N TRP A 303 -22.10 -16.08 -12.15
CA TRP A 303 -21.39 -16.77 -13.24
C TRP A 303 -21.95 -18.16 -13.51
N VAL A 304 -22.20 -18.95 -12.46
CA VAL A 304 -22.77 -20.31 -12.61
C VAL A 304 -24.13 -20.24 -13.29
N ILE A 305 -25.00 -19.32 -12.89
CA ILE A 305 -26.33 -19.18 -13.47
C ILE A 305 -26.27 -18.67 -14.91
N MET A 306 -25.42 -17.68 -15.20
CA MET A 306 -25.25 -17.19 -16.57
C MET A 306 -24.79 -18.31 -17.52
N LEU A 307 -23.87 -19.18 -17.07
CA LEU A 307 -23.43 -20.34 -17.84
C LEU A 307 -24.59 -21.31 -18.16
N PHE A 308 -25.51 -21.50 -17.22
CA PHE A 308 -26.71 -22.33 -17.44
C PHE A 308 -27.74 -21.67 -18.36
N TYR A 309 -27.90 -20.34 -18.31
CA TYR A 309 -28.85 -19.61 -19.14
C TYR A 309 -28.39 -19.46 -20.60
N ASN A 310 -27.18 -18.93 -20.83
CA ASN A 310 -26.67 -18.70 -22.18
C ASN A 310 -25.15 -18.53 -22.21
N VAL A 311 -24.45 -19.51 -22.79
CA VAL A 311 -22.98 -19.50 -22.89
C VAL A 311 -22.45 -18.32 -23.74
N PRO A 312 -23.00 -17.99 -24.92
CA PRO A 312 -22.55 -16.83 -25.70
C PRO A 312 -22.56 -15.50 -24.93
N ILE A 313 -23.67 -15.16 -24.25
CA ILE A 313 -23.78 -13.91 -23.47
C ILE A 313 -22.77 -13.91 -22.31
N THR A 314 -22.56 -15.08 -21.70
CA THR A 314 -21.58 -15.26 -20.62
C THR A 314 -20.15 -14.96 -21.09
N ILE A 315 -19.77 -15.42 -22.29
CA ILE A 315 -18.45 -15.13 -22.87
C ILE A 315 -18.28 -13.63 -23.13
N VAL A 316 -19.32 -12.96 -23.67
CA VAL A 316 -19.29 -11.50 -23.86
C VAL A 316 -19.11 -10.77 -22.54
N ALA A 317 -19.86 -11.14 -21.50
CA ALA A 317 -19.71 -10.58 -20.15
C ALA A 317 -18.29 -10.81 -19.59
N ALA A 318 -17.68 -11.97 -19.85
CA ALA A 318 -16.33 -12.30 -19.37
C ALA A 318 -15.26 -11.44 -20.05
N CYS A 319 -15.41 -11.20 -21.36
CA CYS A 319 -14.54 -10.29 -22.10
C CYS A 319 -14.61 -8.86 -21.55
N ILE A 320 -15.82 -8.36 -21.29
CA ILE A 320 -16.02 -7.02 -20.71
C ILE A 320 -15.37 -6.93 -19.31
N ALA A 321 -15.62 -7.92 -18.45
CA ALA A 321 -15.04 -7.97 -17.11
C ALA A 321 -13.51 -8.01 -17.14
N THR A 322 -12.93 -8.83 -18.02
CA THR A 322 -11.47 -8.93 -18.19
C THR A 322 -10.87 -7.62 -18.70
N CYS A 323 -11.52 -6.97 -19.66
CA CYS A 323 -11.10 -5.67 -20.18
C CYS A 323 -11.14 -4.59 -19.07
N ASN A 324 -12.19 -4.58 -18.26
CA ASN A 324 -12.30 -3.67 -17.12
C ASN A 324 -11.17 -3.89 -16.09
N LEU A 325 -10.89 -5.16 -15.73
CA LEU A 325 -9.79 -5.50 -14.83
C LEU A 325 -8.42 -5.09 -15.39
N ALA A 326 -8.18 -5.30 -16.68
CA ALA A 326 -6.95 -4.90 -17.34
C ALA A 326 -6.77 -3.37 -17.34
N LEU A 327 -7.85 -2.62 -17.57
CA LEU A 327 -7.84 -1.16 -17.56
C LEU A 327 -7.58 -0.61 -16.14
N VAL A 328 -8.24 -1.17 -15.13
CA VAL A 328 -8.00 -0.82 -13.71
C VAL A 328 -6.54 -1.12 -13.33
N TRP A 329 -6.02 -2.29 -13.71
CA TRP A 329 -4.63 -2.66 -13.44
C TRP A 329 -3.63 -1.71 -14.13
N TYR A 330 -3.89 -1.36 -15.40
CA TYR A 330 -3.05 -0.44 -16.16
C TYR A 330 -3.03 0.97 -15.56
N ILE A 331 -4.22 1.51 -15.22
CA ILE A 331 -4.35 2.82 -14.57
C ILE A 331 -3.68 2.79 -13.19
N GLY A 332 -3.92 1.75 -12.39
CA GLY A 332 -3.32 1.60 -11.07
C GLY A 332 -1.80 1.58 -11.13
N LYS A 333 -1.21 0.82 -12.06
CA LYS A 333 0.23 0.78 -12.27
C LYS A 333 0.81 2.12 -12.71
N THR A 334 0.10 2.83 -13.60
CA THR A 334 0.58 4.10 -14.16
C THR A 334 0.46 5.24 -13.14
N ARG A 335 -0.62 5.27 -12.36
CA ARG A 335 -0.90 6.34 -11.39
C ARG A 335 -0.31 6.12 -10.01
N SER A 336 0.22 4.92 -9.71
CA SER A 336 0.83 4.64 -8.39
C SER A 336 1.88 5.68 -8.00
N ASN A 337 2.69 6.14 -8.95
CA ASN A 337 3.72 7.16 -8.69
C ASN A 337 3.11 8.53 -8.39
N SER A 338 2.04 8.91 -9.11
CA SER A 338 1.33 10.17 -8.88
C SER A 338 0.60 10.18 -7.54
N TYR A 339 -0.03 9.06 -7.15
CA TYR A 339 -0.65 8.92 -5.83
C TYR A 339 0.37 9.01 -4.70
N ALA A 340 1.54 8.39 -4.85
CA ALA A 340 2.61 8.50 -3.86
C ALA A 340 3.11 9.95 -3.71
N LYS A 341 3.29 10.69 -4.82
CA LYS A 341 3.64 12.12 -4.77
C LYS A 341 2.56 12.95 -4.08
N LEU A 342 1.29 12.69 -4.39
CA LEU A 342 0.16 13.42 -3.78
C LEU A 342 0.09 13.18 -2.28
N GLN A 343 0.21 11.94 -1.83
CA GLN A 343 0.19 11.60 -0.40
C GLN A 343 1.36 12.23 0.37
N GLN A 344 2.54 12.32 -0.26
CA GLN A 344 3.69 13.00 0.33
C GLN A 344 3.49 14.52 0.42
N ALA A 345 2.92 15.13 -0.63
CA ALA A 345 2.59 16.56 -0.64
C ALA A 345 1.57 16.91 0.45
N GLU A 346 0.54 16.07 0.60
CA GLU A 346 -0.47 16.20 1.65
C GLU A 346 0.15 16.06 3.05
N ALA A 347 0.97 15.03 3.28
CA ALA A 347 1.66 14.84 4.55
C ALA A 347 2.61 16.02 4.90
N LYS A 348 3.36 16.54 3.91
CA LYS A 348 4.20 17.73 4.09
C LYS A 348 3.37 18.97 4.42
N ALA A 349 2.27 19.18 3.73
CA ALA A 349 1.37 20.31 3.98
C ALA A 349 0.79 20.26 5.41
N VAL A 350 0.28 19.10 5.83
CA VAL A 350 -0.22 18.88 7.19
C VAL A 350 0.87 19.09 8.23
N GLY A 351 2.08 18.57 8.00
CA GLY A 351 3.22 18.76 8.91
C GLY A 351 3.62 20.23 9.06
N ILE A 352 3.70 20.96 7.95
CA ILE A 352 3.96 22.41 7.94
C ILE A 352 2.85 23.13 8.71
N SER A 353 1.57 22.85 8.43
CA SER A 353 0.44 23.44 9.14
C SER A 353 0.49 23.20 10.66
N PHE A 354 0.88 22.01 11.10
CA PHE A 354 1.01 21.70 12.52
C PHE A 354 2.13 22.52 13.18
N ASP A 355 3.30 22.57 12.55
CA ASP A 355 4.46 23.35 13.02
C ASP A 355 4.12 24.84 13.16
N ALA A 356 3.34 25.38 12.23
CA ALA A 356 2.80 26.75 12.32
C ALA A 356 1.92 26.97 13.55
N LEU A 357 1.03 26.03 13.84
CA LEU A 357 0.09 26.14 14.95
C LEU A 357 0.80 25.97 16.29
N GLU A 358 1.76 25.07 16.37
CA GLU A 358 2.59 24.86 17.56
C GLU A 358 3.44 26.09 17.88
N HIS A 359 4.00 26.75 16.85
CA HIS A 359 4.86 27.93 16.99
C HIS A 359 4.13 29.24 16.62
N ILE A 360 2.81 29.32 16.80
CA ILE A 360 2.00 30.46 16.35
C ILE A 360 2.42 31.78 16.99
N GLU A 361 2.83 31.74 18.27
CA GLU A 361 3.29 32.92 19.00
C GLU A 361 4.58 33.48 18.40
N THR A 362 5.55 32.62 18.10
CA THR A 362 6.81 33.00 17.44
C THR A 362 6.56 33.51 16.03
N MET A 363 5.63 32.89 15.29
CA MET A 363 5.26 33.32 13.95
C MET A 363 4.66 34.72 13.95
N LYS A 364 3.72 34.98 14.86
CA LYS A 364 3.06 36.28 15.02
C LYS A 364 4.03 37.34 15.55
N GLY A 365 4.88 36.99 16.51
CA GLY A 365 5.91 37.88 17.04
C GLY A 365 6.90 38.36 15.98
N ASN A 366 7.21 37.51 15.00
CA ASN A 366 8.14 37.83 13.91
C ASN A 366 7.47 38.35 12.62
N SER A 367 6.13 38.47 12.58
CA SER A 367 5.37 38.85 11.37
C SER A 367 5.71 38.01 10.12
N ASN A 368 5.97 36.71 10.33
CA ASN A 368 6.47 35.79 9.30
C ASN A 368 5.38 34.96 8.60
N GLU A 369 4.12 35.37 8.67
CA GLU A 369 3.00 34.59 8.14
C GLU A 369 3.11 34.37 6.62
N ASN A 370 3.55 35.39 5.89
CA ASN A 370 3.70 35.32 4.44
C ASN A 370 4.77 34.31 4.00
N PHE A 371 5.87 34.19 4.76
CA PHE A 371 6.90 33.19 4.51
C PHE A 371 6.31 31.78 4.67
N PHE A 372 5.52 31.57 5.71
CA PHE A 372 4.86 30.30 5.95
C PHE A 372 3.83 29.96 4.88
N PHE A 373 2.97 30.91 4.48
CA PHE A 373 2.02 30.73 3.38
C PHE A 373 2.72 30.37 2.07
N SER A 374 3.87 30.99 1.78
CA SER A 374 4.66 30.65 0.59
C SER A 374 5.22 29.22 0.64
N ARG A 375 5.64 28.75 1.82
CA ARG A 375 6.14 27.39 2.03
C ARG A 375 5.02 26.35 1.91
N LEU A 376 3.82 26.68 2.41
CA LEU A 376 2.62 25.85 2.26
C LEU A 376 2.18 25.79 0.79
N ALA A 377 2.14 26.92 0.09
CA ALA A 377 1.78 26.99 -1.33
C ALA A 377 2.72 26.15 -2.21
N LYS A 378 4.02 26.14 -1.91
CA LYS A 378 5.03 25.29 -2.58
C LYS A 378 4.78 23.79 -2.44
N CYS A 379 3.97 23.34 -1.49
CA CYS A 379 3.62 21.92 -1.38
C CYS A 379 2.54 21.49 -2.38
N TYR A 380 1.74 22.44 -2.90
CA TYR A 380 0.63 22.18 -3.82
C TYR A 380 0.94 22.51 -5.28
N THR A 381 2.05 23.22 -5.53
CA THR A 381 2.60 23.50 -6.88
C THR A 381 3.70 22.52 -7.22
#